data_AF-A0A836UJJ7-F1
#
_entry.id   AF-A0A836UJJ7-F1
#
_cell.length_a   1.000
_cell.length_b   1.000
_cell.length_c   1.000
_cell.angle_alpha   90.00
_cell.angle_beta   90.00
_cell.angle_gamma   90.00
#
_symmetry.space_group_name_H-M   'P 1'
#
loop_
_entity.id
_entity.type
_entity.pdbx_description
1 polymer ?
#
loop_
_entity_poly.entity_id
_entity_poly.type
_entity_poly.pdbx_seq_one_letter_code
_entity_poly.pdbx_strand_id
1 'polypeptide(L)'
;MKTRYLQTLGVYGYEAIEPIVLAALVTEDPLLLIGKAGTGKTYLLNSLSEALGLEHRHYNASLINFDDLVGFPYPDSTLSEIRYLETPATVWQAESVLIDEISRCKPEHQNRLFSLVHERRIQGLAMPALRYRWAAMNPCSIDQGDTDFYEGSQALDQALADRFAFIIEVPDWDALSEQDQYNISDPRGEGVLSDDDGALKERVEQARYTFDQLLSKLPPALQEYAVTVVSLLSTSGIRLSPRRARQLTRNLLAITALNEGQLDEEAFRLTLHSSIPHLAWGLPPDEATIYSAHRAAWDAIFSEGREKWLNTFMLEPSLPKRIKKLLHEVPDPDTGTLAVTRTLATEPPERQALFAFALYPATLECAHGPIGREGINELGKVCSKIVDIDEEISWQERSASSGTKHPQHALLSHTLIQLKGKRRERATQLFHYLLVNDITIKKPDAFEKEFNQCITAIRSWLRDQPAH
;
A
#
# COMPACT_ATOMS: atom_id res chain seq x y z
N MET A 1 -24.32 -12.82 1.93
CA MET A 1 -25.01 -12.95 0.62
C MET A 1 -24.33 -11.95 -0.30
N LYS A 2 -23.66 -12.37 -1.39
CA LYS A 2 -23.03 -11.42 -2.32
C LYS A 2 -24.15 -10.64 -3.00
N THR A 3 -24.43 -9.43 -2.52
CA THR A 3 -25.35 -8.49 -3.16
C THR A 3 -24.81 -8.14 -4.54
N ARG A 4 -25.73 -7.93 -5.50
CA ARG A 4 -25.43 -7.70 -6.92
C ARG A 4 -26.19 -6.46 -7.42
N TYR A 5 -25.95 -5.31 -6.78
CA TYR A 5 -26.61 -4.04 -7.13
C TYR A 5 -26.23 -3.60 -8.54
N LEU A 6 -25.01 -3.89 -8.99
CA LEU A 6 -24.61 -3.52 -10.34
C LEU A 6 -25.34 -4.35 -11.40
N GLN A 7 -25.52 -5.66 -11.15
CA GLN A 7 -26.27 -6.52 -12.07
C GLN A 7 -27.75 -6.11 -12.19
N THR A 8 -28.38 -5.65 -11.10
CA THR A 8 -29.78 -5.17 -11.14
C THR A 8 -29.92 -3.90 -11.97
N LEU A 9 -28.85 -3.11 -12.12
CA LEU A 9 -28.77 -1.95 -13.00
C LEU A 9 -28.33 -2.31 -14.43
N GLY A 10 -28.31 -3.61 -14.79
CA GLY A 10 -27.86 -4.06 -16.10
C GLY A 10 -26.34 -4.03 -16.31
N VAL A 11 -25.55 -3.77 -15.27
CA VAL A 11 -24.09 -3.80 -15.33
C VAL A 11 -23.59 -5.18 -14.91
N TYR A 12 -23.25 -6.00 -15.91
CA TYR A 12 -22.82 -7.39 -15.71
C TYR A 12 -21.29 -7.53 -15.71
N GLY A 13 -20.78 -8.49 -14.93
CA GLY A 13 -19.35 -8.82 -14.87
C GLY A 13 -18.54 -7.99 -13.89
N TYR A 14 -19.19 -7.08 -13.15
CA TYR A 14 -18.53 -6.14 -12.23
C TYR A 14 -18.55 -6.63 -10.77
N GLU A 15 -18.98 -7.85 -10.50
CA GLU A 15 -19.26 -8.37 -9.15
C GLU A 15 -17.99 -8.42 -8.28
N ALA A 16 -16.84 -8.67 -8.92
CA ALA A 16 -15.54 -8.69 -8.24
C ALA A 16 -15.12 -7.30 -7.72
N ILE A 17 -15.55 -6.23 -8.39
CA ILE A 17 -15.17 -4.83 -8.10
C ILE A 17 -16.31 -4.01 -7.49
N GLU A 18 -17.54 -4.54 -7.49
CA GLU A 18 -18.72 -3.92 -6.91
C GLU A 18 -18.50 -3.39 -5.48
N PRO A 19 -17.86 -4.12 -4.54
CA PRO A 19 -17.63 -3.60 -3.20
C PRO A 19 -16.85 -2.28 -3.20
N ILE A 20 -15.88 -2.12 -4.10
CA ILE A 20 -15.04 -0.92 -4.19
C ILE A 20 -15.81 0.24 -4.83
N VAL A 21 -16.64 -0.04 -5.84
CA VAL A 21 -17.55 0.95 -6.43
C VAL A 21 -18.51 1.49 -5.36
N LEU A 22 -19.14 0.59 -4.59
CA LEU A 22 -20.01 0.97 -3.48
C LEU A 22 -19.25 1.76 -2.39
N ALA A 23 -17.99 1.38 -2.09
CA ALA A 23 -17.17 2.10 -1.12
C ALA A 23 -16.89 3.54 -1.58
N ALA A 24 -16.64 3.75 -2.87
CA ALA A 24 -16.48 5.09 -3.45
C ALA A 24 -17.76 5.92 -3.35
N LEU A 25 -18.93 5.30 -3.51
CA LEU A 25 -20.21 5.96 -3.28
C LEU A 25 -20.37 6.37 -1.81
N VAL A 26 -20.09 5.45 -0.88
CA VAL A 26 -20.17 5.69 0.57
C VAL A 26 -19.27 6.84 1.01
N THR A 27 -18.02 6.89 0.54
CA THR A 27 -17.10 7.97 0.96
C THR A 27 -17.34 9.29 0.25
N GLU A 28 -18.04 9.27 -0.89
CA GLU A 28 -18.02 10.35 -1.88
C GLU A 28 -16.59 10.83 -2.12
N ASP A 29 -15.66 9.91 -2.35
CA ASP A 29 -14.29 10.24 -2.79
C ASP A 29 -14.13 9.95 -4.29
N PRO A 30 -13.12 10.53 -4.96
CA PRO A 30 -13.00 10.37 -6.41
C PRO A 30 -12.67 8.94 -6.83
N LEU A 31 -13.37 8.46 -7.86
CA LEU A 31 -13.23 7.13 -8.44
C LEU A 31 -12.65 7.23 -9.87
N LEU A 32 -11.64 6.42 -10.16
CA LEU A 32 -11.07 6.24 -11.50
C LEU A 32 -11.30 4.80 -11.97
N LEU A 33 -11.95 4.65 -13.12
CA LEU A 33 -12.07 3.37 -13.82
C LEU A 33 -11.04 3.27 -14.95
N ILE A 34 -10.28 2.18 -14.98
CA ILE A 34 -9.26 1.92 -15.99
C ILE A 34 -9.64 0.62 -16.70
N GLY A 35 -9.73 0.64 -18.02
CA GLY A 35 -9.94 -0.59 -18.81
C GLY A 35 -10.17 -0.30 -20.27
N LYS A 36 -10.13 -1.34 -21.10
CA LYS A 36 -10.16 -1.21 -22.57
C LYS A 36 -11.43 -0.49 -23.06
N ALA A 37 -11.39 0.03 -24.28
CA ALA A 37 -12.58 0.61 -24.90
C ALA A 37 -13.70 -0.46 -24.98
N GLY A 38 -14.96 -0.07 -24.73
CA GLY A 38 -16.09 -0.99 -24.77
C GLY A 38 -16.34 -1.82 -23.51
N THR A 39 -15.52 -1.71 -22.46
CA THR A 39 -15.69 -2.44 -21.18
C THR A 39 -16.88 -1.98 -20.31
N GLY A 40 -17.67 -1.00 -20.75
CA GLY A 40 -18.85 -0.54 -20.00
C GLY A 40 -18.58 0.47 -18.88
N LYS A 41 -17.39 1.09 -18.80
CA LYS A 41 -17.05 2.12 -17.77
C LYS A 41 -18.07 3.26 -17.71
N THR A 42 -18.34 3.88 -18.86
CA THR A 42 -19.28 5.01 -19.00
C THR A 42 -20.71 4.56 -18.68
N TYR A 43 -21.08 3.35 -19.12
CA TYR A 43 -22.39 2.75 -18.85
C TYR A 43 -22.62 2.53 -17.35
N LEU A 44 -21.63 1.98 -16.63
CA LEU A 44 -21.68 1.83 -15.18
C LEU A 44 -21.93 3.18 -14.48
N LEU A 45 -21.12 4.19 -14.80
CA LEU A 45 -21.17 5.48 -14.10
C LEU A 45 -22.47 6.24 -14.39
N ASN A 46 -22.97 6.19 -15.63
CA ASN A 46 -24.29 6.73 -15.97
C ASN A 46 -25.41 5.97 -15.22
N SER A 47 -25.36 4.63 -15.20
CA SER A 47 -26.35 3.80 -14.49
C SER A 47 -26.39 4.10 -13.00
N LEU A 48 -25.23 4.30 -12.36
CA LEU A 48 -25.15 4.72 -10.96
C LEU A 48 -25.80 6.09 -10.75
N SER A 49 -25.62 7.03 -11.68
CA SER A 49 -26.23 8.35 -11.56
C SER A 49 -27.75 8.34 -11.69
N GLU A 50 -28.27 7.49 -12.57
CA GLU A 50 -29.71 7.29 -12.77
C GLU A 50 -30.34 6.64 -11.53
N ALA A 51 -29.75 5.54 -11.04
CA ALA A 51 -30.23 4.82 -9.85
C ALA A 51 -30.20 5.68 -8.57
N LEU A 52 -29.24 6.60 -8.47
CA LEU A 52 -29.14 7.55 -7.35
C LEU A 52 -30.00 8.82 -7.54
N GLY A 53 -30.58 9.02 -8.72
CA GLY A 53 -31.40 10.18 -9.07
C GLY A 53 -30.63 11.51 -9.06
N LEU A 54 -29.40 11.51 -9.58
CA LEU A 54 -28.48 12.64 -9.46
C LEU A 54 -28.57 13.61 -10.65
N GLU A 55 -28.33 14.89 -10.39
CA GLU A 55 -27.97 15.85 -11.44
C GLU A 55 -26.58 15.52 -12.02
N HIS A 56 -26.57 14.68 -13.06
CA HIS A 56 -25.35 14.14 -13.66
C HIS A 56 -24.84 14.98 -14.83
N ARG A 57 -23.52 15.16 -14.92
CA ARG A 57 -22.85 15.75 -16.09
C ARG A 57 -21.75 14.82 -16.59
N HIS A 58 -21.88 14.41 -17.85
CA HIS A 58 -20.89 13.60 -18.53
C HIS A 58 -20.11 14.46 -19.53
N TYR A 59 -18.79 14.50 -19.36
CA TYR A 59 -17.87 15.23 -20.21
C TYR A 59 -16.80 14.31 -20.77
N ASN A 60 -16.57 14.37 -22.08
CA ASN A 60 -15.39 13.75 -22.69
C ASN A 60 -14.20 14.72 -22.58
N ALA A 61 -13.16 14.31 -21.85
CA ALA A 61 -11.99 15.13 -21.56
C ALA A 61 -11.19 15.52 -22.80
N SER A 62 -11.28 14.75 -23.89
CA SER A 62 -10.58 15.03 -25.15
C SER A 62 -11.26 16.11 -25.99
N LEU A 63 -12.55 16.36 -25.77
CA LEU A 63 -13.37 17.28 -26.56
C LEU A 63 -13.72 18.57 -25.81
N ILE A 64 -13.73 18.52 -24.48
CA ILE A 64 -14.28 19.61 -23.67
C ILE A 64 -13.36 20.85 -23.62
N ASN A 65 -13.94 22.02 -23.87
CA ASN A 65 -13.30 23.29 -23.54
C ASN A 65 -13.70 23.74 -22.14
N PHE A 66 -12.86 24.58 -21.53
CA PHE A 66 -13.12 25.06 -20.18
C PHE A 66 -14.39 25.93 -20.11
N ASP A 67 -14.69 26.67 -21.17
CA ASP A 67 -15.89 27.49 -21.27
C ASP A 67 -17.17 26.64 -21.31
N ASP A 68 -17.09 25.39 -21.79
CA ASP A 68 -18.23 24.47 -21.78
C ASP A 68 -18.57 23.98 -20.36
N LEU A 69 -17.57 23.95 -19.46
CA LEU A 69 -17.75 23.58 -18.05
C LEU A 69 -18.36 24.73 -17.24
N VAL A 70 -17.87 25.95 -17.44
CA VAL A 70 -18.18 27.11 -16.58
C VAL A 70 -19.32 27.96 -17.15
N GLY A 71 -19.47 27.99 -18.47
CA GLY A 71 -20.33 28.92 -19.18
C GLY A 71 -19.57 30.16 -19.64
N PHE A 72 -20.29 31.07 -20.29
CA PHE A 72 -19.69 32.23 -20.94
C PHE A 72 -19.71 33.46 -20.02
N PRO A 73 -18.58 34.18 -19.86
CA PRO A 73 -18.55 35.40 -19.06
C PRO A 73 -19.41 36.48 -19.72
N TYR A 74 -20.34 37.04 -18.95
CA TYR A 74 -21.28 38.06 -19.37
C TYR A 74 -21.31 39.18 -18.32
N PRO A 75 -21.03 40.43 -18.71
CA PRO A 75 -21.11 41.53 -17.77
C PRO A 75 -22.57 41.72 -17.34
N ASP A 76 -22.78 41.97 -16.06
CA ASP A 76 -24.07 42.39 -15.52
C ASP A 76 -24.61 43.59 -16.34
N SER A 77 -25.93 43.71 -16.44
CA SER A 77 -26.64 44.91 -16.89
C SER A 77 -26.10 46.25 -16.37
N THR A 78 -25.49 46.28 -15.17
CA THR A 78 -24.87 47.47 -14.56
C THR A 78 -23.38 47.64 -14.89
N LEU A 79 -22.77 46.71 -15.62
CA LEU A 79 -21.33 46.64 -15.94
C LEU A 79 -20.40 46.66 -14.70
N SER A 80 -20.92 46.37 -13.51
CA SER A 80 -20.14 46.37 -12.27
C SER A 80 -19.50 45.03 -11.93
N GLU A 81 -20.06 43.93 -12.45
CA GLU A 81 -19.62 42.56 -12.16
C GLU A 81 -19.68 41.68 -13.41
N ILE A 82 -18.85 40.65 -13.47
CA ILE A 82 -18.90 39.61 -14.51
C ILE A 82 -19.63 38.41 -13.92
N ARG A 83 -20.70 37.97 -14.57
CA ARG A 83 -21.43 36.73 -14.26
C ARG A 83 -21.16 35.69 -15.33
N TYR A 84 -21.36 34.41 -15.03
CA TYR A 84 -21.31 33.36 -16.03
C TYR A 84 -22.73 33.00 -16.49
N LEU A 85 -22.94 32.92 -17.80
CA LEU A 85 -24.17 32.39 -18.36
C LEU A 85 -24.12 30.86 -18.28
N GLU A 86 -24.80 30.33 -17.27
CA GLU A 86 -24.96 28.89 -17.06
C GLU A 86 -25.84 28.29 -18.17
N THR A 87 -25.50 27.07 -18.58
CA THR A 87 -26.34 26.26 -19.49
C THR A 87 -26.64 24.93 -18.79
N PRO A 88 -27.61 24.13 -19.25
CA PRO A 88 -27.83 22.79 -18.69
C PRO A 88 -26.56 21.93 -18.69
N ALA A 89 -25.62 22.19 -19.62
CA ALA A 89 -24.35 21.48 -19.71
C ALA A 89 -23.27 21.99 -18.73
N THR A 90 -23.42 23.16 -18.11
CA THR A 90 -22.43 23.68 -17.16
C THR A 90 -22.48 22.93 -15.84
N VAL A 91 -21.33 22.90 -15.15
CA VAL A 91 -21.09 22.02 -14.01
C VAL A 91 -21.73 22.51 -12.70
N TRP A 92 -22.17 23.77 -12.62
CA TRP A 92 -22.56 24.45 -11.38
C TRP A 92 -23.63 23.73 -10.54
N GLN A 93 -24.62 23.12 -11.20
CA GLN A 93 -25.72 22.41 -10.55
C GLN A 93 -25.49 20.89 -10.43
N ALA A 94 -24.32 20.39 -10.83
CA ALA A 94 -24.04 18.97 -10.88
C ALA A 94 -23.86 18.37 -9.47
N GLU A 95 -24.56 17.29 -9.21
CA GLU A 95 -24.34 16.43 -8.04
C GLU A 95 -23.33 15.31 -8.34
N SER A 96 -23.21 14.95 -9.61
CA SER A 96 -22.18 14.03 -10.09
C SER A 96 -21.56 14.47 -11.42
N VAL A 97 -20.26 14.24 -11.55
CA VAL A 97 -19.51 14.51 -12.79
C VAL A 97 -18.74 13.27 -13.20
N LEU A 98 -18.87 12.90 -14.48
CA LEU A 98 -18.02 11.93 -15.16
C LEU A 98 -17.09 12.65 -16.14
N ILE A 99 -15.78 12.50 -15.94
CA ILE A 99 -14.73 12.88 -16.88
C ILE A 99 -14.25 11.63 -17.64
N ASP A 100 -14.80 11.40 -18.83
CA ASP A 100 -14.43 10.26 -19.66
C ASP A 100 -13.17 10.56 -20.48
N GLU A 101 -12.42 9.52 -20.81
CA GLU A 101 -11.17 9.57 -21.56
C GLU A 101 -10.12 10.55 -21.00
N ILE A 102 -9.97 10.64 -19.67
CA ILE A 102 -9.05 11.62 -19.02
C ILE A 102 -7.59 11.46 -19.47
N SER A 103 -7.19 10.25 -19.89
CA SER A 103 -5.85 10.00 -20.42
C SER A 103 -5.62 10.58 -21.82
N ARG A 104 -6.66 10.94 -22.58
CA ARG A 104 -6.51 11.44 -23.96
C ARG A 104 -6.27 12.94 -24.07
N CYS A 105 -6.40 13.70 -22.99
CA CYS A 105 -6.14 15.13 -23.00
C CYS A 105 -4.71 15.47 -22.55
N LYS A 106 -4.19 16.62 -23.00
CA LYS A 106 -2.83 17.07 -22.63
C LYS A 106 -2.73 17.32 -21.11
N PRO A 107 -1.54 17.22 -20.50
CA PRO A 107 -1.37 17.37 -19.04
C PRO A 107 -1.89 18.70 -18.49
N GLU A 108 -1.81 19.79 -19.27
CA GLU A 108 -2.36 21.10 -18.86
C GLU A 108 -3.89 21.07 -18.73
N HIS A 109 -4.60 20.35 -19.60
CA HIS A 109 -6.05 20.20 -19.55
C HIS A 109 -6.46 19.25 -18.43
N GLN A 110 -5.72 18.15 -18.25
CA GLN A 110 -5.88 17.24 -17.11
C GLN A 110 -5.87 18.06 -15.81
N ASN A 111 -4.83 18.86 -15.58
CA ASN A 111 -4.67 19.70 -14.38
C ASN A 111 -5.86 20.63 -14.07
N ARG A 112 -6.52 21.19 -15.10
CA ARG A 112 -7.71 22.05 -14.91
C ARG A 112 -8.92 21.27 -14.37
N LEU A 113 -9.10 20.02 -14.80
CA LEU A 113 -10.19 19.15 -14.35
C LEU A 113 -9.98 18.67 -12.90
N PHE A 114 -8.76 18.72 -12.36
CA PHE A 114 -8.50 18.21 -11.01
C PHE A 114 -9.00 19.07 -9.87
N SER A 115 -9.09 20.40 -10.02
CA SER A 115 -9.76 21.22 -9.01
C SER A 115 -11.21 20.76 -8.83
N LEU A 116 -11.85 20.36 -9.93
CA LEU A 116 -13.21 19.82 -9.90
C LEU A 116 -13.24 18.43 -9.26
N VAL A 117 -12.38 17.51 -9.72
CA VAL A 117 -12.36 16.12 -9.25
C VAL A 117 -11.94 16.00 -7.79
N HIS A 118 -10.91 16.72 -7.35
CA HIS A 118 -10.34 16.57 -6.01
C HIS A 118 -10.91 17.58 -5.00
N GLU A 119 -10.96 18.86 -5.37
CA GLU A 119 -11.25 19.94 -4.42
C GLU A 119 -12.74 20.33 -4.38
N ARG A 120 -13.57 19.75 -5.25
CA ARG A 120 -14.98 20.16 -5.47
C ARG A 120 -15.05 21.66 -5.78
N ARG A 121 -14.15 22.13 -6.64
CA ARG A 121 -14.02 23.54 -7.01
C ARG A 121 -13.85 23.73 -8.51
N ILE A 122 -14.47 24.78 -9.02
CA ILE A 122 -14.25 25.26 -10.38
C ILE A 122 -13.92 26.76 -10.33
N GLN A 123 -12.85 27.19 -10.99
CA GLN A 123 -12.31 28.55 -10.87
C GLN A 123 -12.08 29.03 -9.41
N GLY A 124 -11.77 28.11 -8.49
CA GLY A 124 -11.61 28.41 -7.07
C GLY A 124 -12.91 28.57 -6.27
N LEU A 125 -14.07 28.53 -6.94
CA LEU A 125 -15.38 28.57 -6.31
C LEU A 125 -15.80 27.16 -5.88
N ALA A 126 -16.33 27.04 -4.66
CA ALA A 126 -16.79 25.77 -4.10
C ALA A 126 -18.07 25.28 -4.78
N MET A 127 -18.18 23.97 -4.96
CA MET A 127 -19.34 23.31 -5.54
C MET A 127 -20.00 22.43 -4.47
N PRO A 128 -20.90 22.99 -3.64
CA PRO A 128 -21.45 22.30 -2.48
C PRO A 128 -22.39 21.14 -2.87
N ALA A 129 -23.04 21.21 -4.03
CA ALA A 129 -23.90 20.15 -4.54
C ALA A 129 -23.10 18.95 -5.09
N LEU A 130 -21.85 19.16 -5.51
CA LEU A 130 -21.04 18.12 -6.14
C LEU A 130 -20.58 17.07 -5.13
N ARG A 131 -21.13 15.86 -5.24
CA ARG A 131 -20.85 14.72 -4.35
C ARG A 131 -19.92 13.74 -5.03
N TYR A 132 -20.30 13.26 -6.22
CA TYR A 132 -19.60 12.19 -6.90
C TYR A 132 -18.74 12.72 -8.03
N ARG A 133 -17.44 12.39 -8.00
CA ARG A 133 -16.48 12.79 -9.04
C ARG A 133 -15.83 11.53 -9.58
N TRP A 134 -16.15 11.22 -10.83
CA TRP A 134 -15.73 10.01 -11.48
C TRP A 134 -14.89 10.36 -12.70
N ALA A 135 -13.93 9.49 -12.99
CA ALA A 135 -13.16 9.56 -14.21
C ALA A 135 -13.02 8.15 -14.80
N ALA A 136 -12.88 8.10 -16.12
CA ALA A 136 -12.58 6.87 -16.83
C ALA A 136 -11.42 7.09 -17.79
N MET A 137 -10.56 6.08 -17.94
CA MET A 137 -9.47 6.09 -18.91
C MET A 137 -9.24 4.71 -19.50
N ASN A 138 -8.57 4.69 -20.64
CA ASN A 138 -7.97 3.47 -21.17
C ASN A 138 -6.64 3.21 -20.44
N PRO A 139 -6.20 1.94 -20.35
CA PRO A 139 -4.91 1.60 -19.79
C PRO A 139 -3.79 2.35 -20.53
N CYS A 140 -2.73 2.67 -19.79
CA CYS A 140 -1.50 3.23 -20.34
C CYS A 140 -0.36 2.30 -19.95
N SER A 141 0.52 1.95 -20.89
CA SER A 141 1.74 1.19 -20.60
C SER A 141 2.96 2.00 -21.05
N ILE A 142 4.02 2.01 -20.23
CA ILE A 142 5.30 2.66 -20.57
C ILE A 142 6.14 1.76 -21.49
N ASP A 143 5.94 0.44 -21.42
CA ASP A 143 6.65 -0.53 -22.24
C ASP A 143 6.06 -0.61 -23.65
N GLN A 144 6.92 -0.30 -24.63
CA GLN A 144 6.59 -0.17 -26.06
C GLN A 144 6.39 -1.53 -26.78
N GLY A 145 5.89 -2.55 -26.08
CA GLY A 145 6.00 -3.95 -26.50
C GLY A 145 4.71 -4.68 -26.88
N ASP A 146 3.52 -4.21 -26.48
CA ASP A 146 2.25 -4.90 -26.77
C ASP A 146 1.51 -4.32 -27.98
N THR A 147 0.89 -5.22 -28.76
CA THR A 147 0.28 -4.98 -30.07
C THR A 147 -0.98 -4.11 -30.07
N ASP A 148 -1.55 -3.81 -28.90
CA ASP A 148 -2.74 -2.95 -28.75
C ASP A 148 -2.34 -1.58 -28.19
N PHE A 149 -1.54 -0.84 -28.96
CA PHE A 149 -1.24 0.55 -28.64
C PHE A 149 -2.50 1.39 -28.76
N TYR A 150 -3.01 1.92 -27.64
CA TYR A 150 -3.94 3.04 -27.65
C TYR A 150 -3.17 4.31 -28.03
N GLU A 151 -2.89 4.51 -29.32
CA GLU A 151 -2.32 5.76 -29.83
C GLU A 151 -3.09 6.96 -29.27
N GLY A 152 -2.39 7.80 -28.50
CA GLY A 152 -2.95 9.01 -27.90
C GLY A 152 -3.41 8.91 -26.43
N SER A 153 -3.28 7.76 -25.76
CA SER A 153 -3.49 7.67 -24.31
C SER A 153 -2.22 8.08 -23.55
N GLN A 154 -2.31 9.08 -22.66
CA GLN A 154 -1.23 9.56 -21.81
C GLN A 154 -1.48 9.14 -20.37
N ALA A 155 -0.46 8.59 -19.71
CA ALA A 155 -0.46 8.32 -18.28
C ALA A 155 -0.82 9.58 -17.49
N LEU A 156 -1.59 9.42 -16.41
CA LEU A 156 -1.76 10.51 -15.45
C LEU A 156 -0.43 10.78 -14.75
N ASP A 157 -0.16 12.03 -14.37
CA ASP A 157 0.99 12.28 -13.51
C ASP A 157 0.79 11.69 -12.11
N GLN A 158 1.90 11.51 -11.38
CA GLN A 158 1.86 10.86 -10.07
C GLN A 158 1.07 11.64 -9.01
N ALA A 159 1.12 12.97 -9.07
CA ALA A 159 0.40 13.82 -8.12
C ALA A 159 -1.10 13.82 -8.40
N LEU A 160 -1.50 13.58 -9.65
CA LEU A 160 -2.88 13.51 -10.11
C LEU A 160 -3.52 12.16 -9.78
N ALA A 161 -2.86 11.06 -10.11
CA ALA A 161 -3.35 9.73 -9.73
C ALA A 161 -3.49 9.60 -8.20
N ASP A 162 -2.58 10.23 -7.43
CA ASP A 162 -2.66 10.24 -5.96
C ASP A 162 -3.90 10.97 -5.41
N ARG A 163 -4.72 11.64 -6.24
CA ARG A 163 -5.96 12.31 -5.83
C ARG A 163 -7.21 11.44 -5.94
N PHE A 164 -7.15 10.32 -6.67
CA PHE A 164 -8.25 9.35 -6.73
C PHE A 164 -8.18 8.40 -5.53
N ALA A 165 -9.27 8.28 -4.78
CA ALA A 165 -9.30 7.36 -3.65
C ALA A 165 -9.31 5.90 -4.09
N PHE A 166 -10.09 5.64 -5.13
CA PHE A 166 -10.28 4.33 -5.69
C PHE A 166 -9.88 4.36 -7.16
N ILE A 167 -9.03 3.42 -7.53
CA ILE A 167 -8.56 3.19 -8.89
C ILE A 167 -8.84 1.73 -9.18
N ILE A 168 -9.77 1.49 -10.10
CA ILE A 168 -10.31 0.17 -10.36
C ILE A 168 -9.97 -0.21 -11.79
N GLU A 169 -9.33 -1.35 -11.96
CA GLU A 169 -9.25 -2.00 -13.26
C GLU A 169 -10.57 -2.74 -13.52
N VAL A 170 -11.21 -2.42 -14.64
CA VAL A 170 -12.48 -3.06 -15.02
C VAL A 170 -12.22 -4.30 -15.86
N PRO A 171 -12.99 -5.38 -15.67
CA PRO A 171 -12.81 -6.61 -16.42
C PRO A 171 -13.15 -6.41 -17.90
N ASP A 172 -12.43 -7.16 -18.74
CA ASP A 172 -12.67 -7.26 -20.18
C ASP A 172 -13.37 -8.58 -20.52
N TRP A 173 -13.82 -8.75 -21.77
CA TRP A 173 -14.63 -9.87 -22.24
C TRP A 173 -14.12 -11.25 -21.78
N ASP A 174 -12.80 -11.47 -21.82
CA ASP A 174 -12.16 -12.75 -21.47
C ASP A 174 -12.19 -13.07 -19.97
N ALA A 175 -12.42 -12.06 -19.11
CA ALA A 175 -12.53 -12.23 -17.66
C ALA A 175 -13.97 -12.46 -17.20
N LEU A 176 -14.95 -12.35 -18.10
CA LEU A 176 -16.37 -12.46 -17.78
C LEU A 176 -16.84 -13.91 -17.73
N SER A 177 -17.87 -14.18 -16.92
CA SER A 177 -18.54 -15.48 -16.94
C SER A 177 -19.36 -15.66 -18.22
N GLU A 178 -19.62 -16.90 -18.64
CA GLU A 178 -20.48 -17.19 -19.80
C GLU A 178 -21.87 -16.55 -19.67
N GLN A 179 -22.39 -16.47 -18.44
CA GLN A 179 -23.69 -15.85 -18.17
C GLN A 179 -23.64 -14.33 -18.36
N ASP A 180 -22.57 -13.67 -17.91
CA ASP A 180 -22.41 -12.23 -18.07
C ASP A 180 -22.19 -11.86 -19.55
N GLN A 181 -21.38 -12.65 -20.26
CA GLN A 181 -21.21 -12.52 -21.72
C GLN A 181 -22.55 -12.62 -22.46
N TYR A 182 -23.38 -13.60 -22.09
CA TYR A 182 -24.71 -13.76 -22.67
C TYR A 182 -25.60 -12.54 -22.36
N ASN A 183 -25.62 -12.07 -21.11
CA ASN A 183 -26.45 -10.92 -20.71
C ASN A 183 -26.02 -9.62 -21.42
N ILE A 184 -24.71 -9.38 -21.56
CA ILE A 184 -24.16 -8.21 -22.27
C ILE A 184 -24.50 -8.26 -23.76
N SER A 185 -24.62 -9.45 -24.33
CA SER A 185 -24.96 -9.61 -25.75
C SER A 185 -26.42 -9.25 -26.09
N ASP A 186 -27.28 -9.01 -25.10
CA ASP A 186 -28.68 -8.65 -25.31
C ASP A 186 -28.86 -7.16 -25.65
N PRO A 187 -29.19 -6.80 -26.91
CA PRO A 187 -29.30 -5.40 -27.32
C PRO A 187 -30.51 -4.68 -26.70
N ARG A 188 -31.45 -5.41 -26.08
CA ARG A 188 -32.65 -4.82 -25.47
C ARG A 188 -32.35 -4.04 -24.19
N GLY A 189 -31.15 -4.19 -23.62
CA GLY A 189 -30.70 -3.40 -22.47
C GLY A 189 -30.27 -1.97 -22.82
N GLU A 190 -30.06 -1.65 -24.11
CA GLU A 190 -29.59 -0.34 -24.52
C GLU A 190 -30.68 0.73 -24.34
N GLY A 191 -30.36 1.80 -23.59
CA GLY A 191 -31.26 2.94 -23.36
C GLY A 191 -32.38 2.70 -22.34
N VAL A 192 -32.37 1.56 -21.63
CA VAL A 192 -33.23 1.34 -20.46
C VAL A 192 -32.67 2.14 -19.29
N LEU A 193 -33.53 2.91 -18.63
CA LEU A 193 -33.18 3.62 -17.40
C LEU A 193 -32.79 2.61 -16.31
N SER A 194 -31.64 2.85 -15.69
CA SER A 194 -31.13 2.03 -14.60
C SER A 194 -31.83 2.42 -13.30
N ASP A 195 -32.97 1.80 -13.02
CA ASP A 195 -33.77 1.98 -11.80
C ASP A 195 -33.89 0.65 -11.03
N ASP A 196 -33.41 0.65 -9.78
CA ASP A 196 -33.48 -0.49 -8.87
C ASP A 196 -34.46 -0.28 -7.71
N ASP A 197 -35.49 0.56 -7.93
CA ASP A 197 -36.48 0.98 -6.95
C ASP A 197 -35.85 1.63 -5.70
N GLY A 198 -34.65 2.20 -5.85
CA GLY A 198 -33.92 2.90 -4.79
C GLY A 198 -33.12 2.00 -3.84
N ALA A 199 -33.00 0.71 -4.13
CA ALA A 199 -32.28 -0.25 -3.28
C ALA A 199 -30.80 0.15 -3.06
N LEU A 200 -30.10 0.56 -4.13
CA LEU A 200 -28.73 1.04 -4.07
C LEU A 200 -28.62 2.30 -3.19
N LYS A 201 -29.55 3.24 -3.36
CA LYS A 201 -29.55 4.49 -2.60
C LYS A 201 -29.69 4.22 -1.10
N GLU A 202 -30.68 3.42 -0.72
CA GLU A 202 -30.90 3.03 0.68
C GLU A 202 -29.65 2.35 1.24
N ARG A 203 -29.06 1.43 0.47
CA ARG A 203 -27.87 0.71 0.88
C ARG A 203 -26.67 1.62 1.13
N VAL A 204 -26.41 2.56 0.23
CA VAL A 204 -25.32 3.54 0.36
C VAL A 204 -25.55 4.46 1.55
N GLU A 205 -26.79 4.87 1.82
CA GLU A 205 -27.13 5.70 2.99
C GLU A 205 -26.92 4.95 4.32
N GLN A 206 -27.34 3.69 4.41
CA GLN A 206 -27.09 2.84 5.58
C GLN A 206 -25.60 2.63 5.83
N ALA A 207 -24.82 2.34 4.78
CA ALA A 207 -23.37 2.20 4.88
C ALA A 207 -22.69 3.51 5.27
N ARG A 208 -23.15 4.65 4.73
CA ARG A 208 -22.64 5.99 5.08
C ARG A 208 -22.85 6.30 6.56
N TYR A 209 -24.02 5.99 7.10
CA TYR A 209 -24.29 6.15 8.53
C TYR A 209 -23.28 5.37 9.39
N THR A 210 -23.05 4.10 9.04
CA THR A 210 -22.07 3.24 9.72
C THR A 210 -20.64 3.77 9.55
N PHE A 211 -20.30 4.23 8.35
CA PHE A 211 -19.01 4.82 8.03
C PHE A 211 -18.71 6.06 8.89
N ASP A 212 -19.67 6.97 9.06
CA ASP A 212 -19.51 8.17 9.88
C ASP A 212 -19.32 7.81 11.36
N GLN A 213 -20.02 6.78 11.85
CA GLN A 213 -19.80 6.25 13.20
C GLN A 213 -18.37 5.71 13.36
N LEU A 214 -17.92 4.85 12.45
CA LEU A 214 -16.56 4.29 12.49
C LEU A 214 -15.50 5.37 12.31
N LEU A 215 -15.75 6.40 11.52
CA LEU A 215 -14.84 7.53 11.34
C LEU A 215 -14.71 8.36 12.63
N SER A 216 -15.82 8.57 13.36
CA SER A 216 -15.82 9.27 14.65
C SER A 216 -15.06 8.51 15.73
N LYS A 217 -15.03 7.17 15.64
CA LYS A 217 -14.33 6.26 16.55
C LYS A 217 -13.51 5.26 15.75
N LEU A 218 -12.42 5.75 15.15
CA LEU A 218 -11.55 4.97 14.28
C LEU A 218 -11.05 3.70 15.00
N PRO A 219 -11.38 2.49 14.50
CA PRO A 219 -10.83 1.26 15.05
C PRO A 219 -9.31 1.22 14.87
N PRO A 220 -8.50 1.06 15.94
CA PRO A 220 -7.03 1.09 15.85
C PRO A 220 -6.46 0.07 14.86
N ALA A 221 -7.06 -1.11 14.76
CA ALA A 221 -6.61 -2.17 13.87
C ALA A 221 -6.60 -1.76 12.38
N LEU A 222 -7.56 -0.95 11.94
CA LEU A 222 -7.59 -0.43 10.55
C LEU A 222 -6.41 0.50 10.27
N GLN A 223 -6.13 1.40 11.23
CA GLN A 223 -5.02 2.34 11.13
C GLN A 223 -3.67 1.60 11.18
N GLU A 224 -3.52 0.64 12.09
CA GLU A 224 -2.31 -0.17 12.25
C GLU A 224 -2.04 -1.01 10.99
N TYR A 225 -3.09 -1.62 10.40
CA TYR A 225 -2.98 -2.33 9.14
C TYR A 225 -2.50 -1.39 8.01
N ALA A 226 -3.12 -0.21 7.86
CA ALA A 226 -2.74 0.74 6.82
C ALA A 226 -1.28 1.21 6.96
N VAL A 227 -0.83 1.52 8.18
CA VAL A 227 0.57 1.89 8.45
C VAL A 227 1.54 0.74 8.14
N THR A 228 1.18 -0.47 8.56
CA THR A 228 2.01 -1.66 8.38
C THR A 228 2.17 -2.01 6.91
N VAL A 229 1.07 -2.08 6.15
CA VAL A 229 1.11 -2.45 4.73
C VAL A 229 1.82 -1.40 3.88
N VAL A 230 1.64 -0.10 4.17
CA VAL A 230 2.36 0.98 3.48
C VAL A 230 3.87 0.88 3.74
N SER A 231 4.28 0.54 4.96
CA SER A 231 5.70 0.37 5.31
C SER A 231 6.32 -0.85 4.61
N LEU A 232 5.57 -1.95 4.53
CA LEU A 232 5.97 -3.16 3.83
C LEU A 232 6.14 -2.91 2.33
N LEU A 233 5.13 -2.31 1.69
CA LEU A 233 5.19 -1.92 0.28
C LEU A 233 6.39 -1.01 -0.01
N SER A 234 6.62 -0.01 0.86
CA SER A 234 7.76 0.90 0.69
C SER A 234 9.12 0.19 0.79
N THR A 235 9.22 -0.85 1.62
CA THR A 235 10.45 -1.65 1.74
C THR A 235 10.68 -2.51 0.50
N SER A 236 9.60 -2.96 -0.14
CA SER A 236 9.62 -3.69 -1.40
C SER A 236 9.68 -2.79 -2.65
N GLY A 237 9.93 -1.48 -2.49
CA GLY A 237 10.08 -0.54 -3.61
C GLY A 237 8.78 0.07 -4.15
N ILE A 238 7.61 -0.29 -3.60
CA ILE A 238 6.31 0.27 -3.97
C ILE A 238 6.00 1.44 -3.04
N ARG A 239 6.26 2.67 -3.50
CA ARG A 239 6.07 3.86 -2.66
C ARG A 239 4.61 4.33 -2.68
N LEU A 240 3.98 4.35 -1.52
CA LEU A 240 2.71 5.08 -1.32
C LEU A 240 2.96 6.41 -0.58
N SER A 241 2.24 7.46 -0.97
CA SER A 241 2.37 8.78 -0.34
C SER A 241 1.78 8.80 1.09
N PRO A 242 2.17 9.74 1.96
CA PRO A 242 1.49 9.92 3.25
C PRO A 242 -0.01 10.21 3.12
N ARG A 243 -0.41 10.93 2.06
CA ARG A 243 -1.82 11.15 1.72
C ARG A 243 -2.51 9.81 1.44
N ARG A 244 -1.84 8.95 0.67
CA ARG A 244 -2.34 7.63 0.33
C ARG A 244 -2.54 6.73 1.53
N ALA A 245 -1.65 6.77 2.53
CA ALA A 245 -1.82 6.02 3.77
C ALA A 245 -3.10 6.44 4.54
N ARG A 246 -3.36 7.75 4.63
CA ARG A 246 -4.60 8.27 5.22
C ARG A 246 -5.83 7.85 4.42
N GLN A 247 -5.74 7.92 3.09
CA GLN A 247 -6.82 7.56 2.19
C GLN A 247 -7.13 6.06 2.24
N LEU A 248 -6.13 5.19 2.29
CA LEU A 248 -6.30 3.76 2.48
C LEU A 248 -7.09 3.45 3.76
N THR A 249 -6.77 4.12 4.87
CA THR A 249 -7.53 3.96 6.12
C THR A 249 -9.01 4.31 5.94
N ARG A 250 -9.30 5.40 5.21
CA ARG A 250 -10.66 5.84 4.88
C ARG A 250 -11.38 4.85 3.94
N ASN A 251 -10.66 4.29 2.96
CA ASN A 251 -11.20 3.30 2.04
C ASN A 251 -11.58 2.01 2.77
N LEU A 252 -10.72 1.53 3.68
CA LEU A 252 -10.97 0.36 4.51
C LEU A 252 -12.16 0.55 5.46
N LEU A 253 -12.32 1.77 6.01
CA LEU A 253 -13.52 2.11 6.79
C LEU A 253 -14.80 1.97 5.97
N ALA A 254 -14.80 2.42 4.71
CA ALA A 254 -15.98 2.33 3.84
C ALA A 254 -16.35 0.88 3.52
N ILE A 255 -15.34 0.05 3.25
CA ILE A 255 -15.55 -1.38 3.03
C ILE A 255 -16.01 -2.11 4.29
N THR A 256 -15.44 -1.75 5.44
CA THR A 256 -15.89 -2.27 6.74
C THR A 256 -17.34 -1.85 7.04
N ALA A 257 -17.72 -0.62 6.71
CA ALA A 257 -19.08 -0.13 6.87
C ALA A 257 -20.08 -0.83 5.93
N LEU A 258 -19.65 -1.14 4.70
CA LEU A 258 -20.42 -2.01 3.80
C LEU A 258 -20.55 -3.41 4.40
N ASN A 259 -19.54 -3.96 5.04
CA ASN A 259 -19.63 -5.27 5.67
C ASN A 259 -20.26 -5.23 7.09
N GLU A 260 -21.06 -4.21 7.42
CA GLU A 260 -21.75 -4.07 8.72
C GLU A 260 -20.79 -4.14 9.92
N GLY A 261 -19.57 -3.65 9.75
CA GLY A 261 -18.51 -3.68 10.78
C GLY A 261 -17.67 -4.95 10.77
N GLN A 262 -18.00 -5.95 9.95
CA GLN A 262 -17.22 -7.19 9.84
C GLN A 262 -15.94 -6.97 9.01
N LEU A 263 -14.86 -7.59 9.47
CA LEU A 263 -13.57 -7.56 8.82
C LEU A 263 -13.45 -8.77 7.90
N ASP A 264 -13.10 -8.53 6.63
CA ASP A 264 -12.95 -9.57 5.61
C ASP A 264 -11.62 -9.41 4.89
N GLU A 265 -10.82 -10.47 4.85
CA GLU A 265 -9.45 -10.45 4.32
C GLU A 265 -9.44 -10.12 2.82
N GLU A 266 -10.30 -10.78 2.05
CA GLU A 266 -10.40 -10.62 0.60
C GLU A 266 -10.83 -9.19 0.24
N ALA A 267 -11.81 -8.63 0.95
CA ALA A 267 -12.24 -7.24 0.78
C ALA A 267 -11.11 -6.26 1.13
N PHE A 268 -10.30 -6.52 2.16
CA PHE A 268 -9.13 -5.70 2.48
C PHE A 268 -8.04 -5.78 1.41
N ARG A 269 -7.81 -6.98 0.85
CA ARG A 269 -6.88 -7.16 -0.26
C ARG A 269 -7.34 -6.36 -1.49
N LEU A 270 -8.60 -6.50 -1.85
CA LEU A 270 -9.20 -5.77 -2.97
C LEU A 270 -9.11 -4.25 -2.74
N THR A 271 -9.41 -3.80 -1.52
CA THR A 271 -9.30 -2.38 -1.15
C THR A 271 -7.87 -1.86 -1.28
N LEU A 272 -6.88 -2.64 -0.83
CA LEU A 272 -5.47 -2.27 -0.97
C LEU A 272 -5.11 -2.15 -2.45
N HIS A 273 -5.46 -3.15 -3.25
CA HIS A 273 -5.19 -3.17 -4.69
C HIS A 273 -5.78 -1.93 -5.37
N SER A 274 -7.06 -1.65 -5.13
CA SER A 274 -7.76 -0.48 -5.68
C SER A 274 -7.36 0.85 -5.05
N SER A 275 -6.49 0.86 -4.04
CA SER A 275 -5.92 2.07 -3.47
C SER A 275 -4.56 2.41 -4.07
N ILE A 276 -3.90 1.51 -4.81
CA ILE A 276 -2.55 1.75 -5.33
C ILE A 276 -2.61 2.54 -6.65
N PRO A 277 -2.01 3.74 -6.73
CA PRO A 277 -2.19 4.62 -7.89
C PRO A 277 -1.36 4.28 -9.12
N HIS A 278 -0.52 3.27 -9.03
CA HIS A 278 0.51 2.99 -10.01
C HIS A 278 -0.03 2.57 -11.38
N LEU A 279 -1.21 1.93 -11.39
CA LEU A 279 -1.92 1.56 -12.62
C LEU A 279 -2.28 2.80 -13.47
N ALA A 280 -2.66 3.90 -12.82
CA ALA A 280 -3.11 5.12 -13.51
C ALA A 280 -2.00 5.87 -14.26
N TRP A 281 -0.74 5.61 -13.90
CA TRP A 281 0.44 6.18 -14.57
C TRP A 281 1.28 5.15 -15.34
N GLY A 282 0.74 3.95 -15.56
CA GLY A 282 1.31 2.94 -16.45
C GLY A 282 2.52 2.18 -15.94
N LEU A 283 2.68 2.09 -14.61
CA LEU A 283 3.71 1.26 -13.96
C LEU A 283 3.07 0.32 -12.94
N PRO A 284 2.18 -0.60 -13.35
CA PRO A 284 1.50 -1.49 -12.41
C PRO A 284 2.52 -2.23 -11.53
N PRO A 285 2.33 -2.28 -10.19
CA PRO A 285 3.26 -2.97 -9.32
C PRO A 285 3.10 -4.48 -9.45
N ASP A 286 4.13 -5.22 -9.08
CA ASP A 286 4.07 -6.69 -8.99
C ASP A 286 2.99 -7.15 -8.00
N GLU A 287 2.02 -7.91 -8.48
CA GLU A 287 0.89 -8.39 -7.68
C GLU A 287 1.32 -9.30 -6.53
N ALA A 288 2.35 -10.13 -6.73
CA ALA A 288 2.86 -11.03 -5.70
C ALA A 288 3.45 -10.24 -4.51
N THR A 289 4.10 -9.12 -4.79
CA THR A 289 4.61 -8.19 -3.77
C THR A 289 3.46 -7.53 -3.01
N ILE A 290 2.40 -7.08 -3.69
CA ILE A 290 1.20 -6.50 -3.04
C ILE A 290 0.54 -7.54 -2.14
N TYR A 291 0.34 -8.75 -2.64
CA TYR A 291 -0.26 -9.86 -1.91
C TYR A 291 0.57 -10.21 -0.66
N SER A 292 1.89 -10.32 -0.80
CA SER A 292 2.78 -10.63 0.31
C SER A 292 2.75 -9.54 1.40
N ALA A 293 2.73 -8.27 1.01
CA ALA A 293 2.62 -7.15 1.93
C ALA A 293 1.26 -7.13 2.65
N HIS A 294 0.17 -7.37 1.91
CA HIS A 294 -1.18 -7.52 2.47
C HIS A 294 -1.22 -8.64 3.50
N ARG A 295 -0.79 -9.85 3.13
CA ARG A 295 -0.86 -11.03 3.99
C ARG A 295 -0.05 -10.83 5.28
N ALA A 296 1.18 -10.33 5.17
CA ALA A 296 2.01 -10.06 6.34
C ALA A 296 1.40 -8.98 7.26
N ALA A 297 0.79 -7.94 6.72
CA ALA A 297 0.10 -6.92 7.51
C ALA A 297 -1.18 -7.48 8.17
N TRP A 298 -1.98 -8.25 7.43
CA TRP A 298 -3.19 -8.87 7.92
C TRP A 298 -2.90 -9.82 9.08
N ASP A 299 -1.96 -10.75 8.87
CA ASP A 299 -1.57 -11.76 9.85
C ASP A 299 -0.94 -11.13 11.10
N ALA A 300 -0.30 -9.96 11.01
CA ALA A 300 0.25 -9.28 12.18
C ALA A 300 -0.80 -8.55 13.04
N ILE A 301 -1.86 -8.05 12.42
CA ILE A 301 -2.87 -7.24 13.11
C ILE A 301 -4.02 -8.10 13.62
N PHE A 302 -4.53 -9.00 12.77
CA PHE A 302 -5.79 -9.71 12.99
C PHE A 302 -5.62 -11.15 13.51
N SER A 303 -4.40 -11.70 13.53
CA SER A 303 -4.15 -12.98 14.23
C SER A 303 -4.21 -12.82 15.74
N GLU A 304 -4.29 -13.94 16.45
CA GLU A 304 -4.32 -14.00 17.91
C GLU A 304 -3.19 -14.86 18.49
N GLY A 305 -2.92 -14.69 19.79
CA GLY A 305 -1.98 -15.53 20.55
C GLY A 305 -0.57 -15.62 19.96
N ARG A 306 -0.07 -16.85 19.81
CA ARG A 306 1.30 -17.16 19.35
C ARG A 306 1.58 -16.65 17.94
N GLU A 307 0.59 -16.76 17.05
CA GLU A 307 0.72 -16.36 15.67
C GLU A 307 0.88 -14.85 15.55
N LYS A 308 0.02 -14.08 16.24
CA LYS A 308 0.15 -12.61 16.33
C LYS A 308 1.53 -12.19 16.82
N TRP A 309 2.01 -12.84 17.89
CA TRP A 309 3.32 -12.52 18.45
C TRP A 309 4.43 -12.79 17.42
N LEU A 310 4.41 -13.95 16.75
CA LEU A 310 5.42 -14.31 15.76
C LEU A 310 5.41 -13.36 14.55
N ASN A 311 4.24 -13.00 14.05
CA ASN A 311 4.11 -12.08 12.90
C ASN A 311 4.59 -10.67 13.26
N THR A 312 4.18 -10.14 14.42
CA THR A 312 4.65 -8.83 14.90
C THR A 312 6.13 -8.83 15.30
N PHE A 313 6.70 -9.99 15.64
CA PHE A 313 8.15 -10.16 15.85
C PHE A 313 8.90 -10.07 14.52
N MET A 314 8.44 -10.78 13.49
CA MET A 314 9.09 -10.77 12.16
C MET A 314 9.03 -9.38 11.49
N LEU A 315 7.95 -8.64 11.70
CA LEU A 315 7.79 -7.29 11.15
C LEU A 315 8.66 -6.22 11.83
N GLU A 316 9.18 -6.42 13.03
CA GLU A 316 9.98 -5.41 13.74
C GLU A 316 11.37 -5.30 13.10
N PRO A 317 11.74 -4.23 12.38
CA PRO A 317 13.02 -4.17 11.67
C PRO A 317 14.23 -4.01 12.60
N SER A 318 14.05 -3.56 13.85
CA SER A 318 15.15 -3.35 14.79
C SER A 318 15.52 -4.64 15.52
N LEU A 319 16.73 -5.18 15.28
CA LEU A 319 17.20 -6.37 16.00
C LEU A 319 17.21 -6.18 17.53
N PRO A 320 17.63 -5.02 18.09
CA PRO A 320 17.51 -4.77 19.52
C PRO A 320 16.08 -4.88 20.06
N LYS A 321 15.09 -4.39 19.32
CA LYS A 321 13.68 -4.50 19.73
C LYS A 321 13.16 -5.92 19.57
N ARG A 322 13.53 -6.64 18.49
CA ARG A 322 13.22 -8.07 18.34
C ARG A 322 13.77 -8.88 19.50
N ILE A 323 15.03 -8.68 19.87
CA ILE A 323 15.63 -9.38 21.01
C ILE A 323 14.87 -9.07 22.30
N LYS A 324 14.49 -7.82 22.55
CA LYS A 324 13.65 -7.49 23.71
C LYS A 324 12.31 -8.23 23.70
N LYS A 325 11.60 -8.23 22.58
CA LYS A 325 10.36 -8.99 22.41
C LYS A 325 10.57 -10.48 22.69
N LEU A 326 11.60 -11.08 22.10
CA LEU A 326 11.94 -12.49 22.29
C LEU A 326 12.23 -12.83 23.75
N LEU A 327 12.96 -11.98 24.46
CA LEU A 327 13.38 -12.26 25.83
C LEU A 327 12.28 -11.99 26.88
N HIS A 328 11.41 -11.01 26.65
CA HIS A 328 10.44 -10.56 27.65
C HIS A 328 8.98 -10.93 27.34
N GLU A 329 8.63 -11.12 26.07
CA GLU A 329 7.24 -11.18 25.63
C GLU A 329 6.89 -12.50 24.93
N VAL A 330 7.87 -13.40 24.72
CA VAL A 330 7.61 -14.66 24.01
C VAL A 330 6.60 -15.53 24.76
N PRO A 331 5.59 -16.12 24.08
CA PRO A 331 4.58 -16.95 24.74
C PRO A 331 5.13 -18.25 25.33
N ASP A 332 6.06 -18.90 24.61
CA ASP A 332 6.65 -20.16 24.99
C ASP A 332 7.96 -20.44 24.22
N PRO A 333 8.81 -21.37 24.70
CA PRO A 333 10.10 -21.67 24.08
C PRO A 333 10.02 -22.18 22.63
N ASP A 334 8.93 -22.85 22.25
CA ASP A 334 8.72 -23.37 20.89
C ASP A 334 8.50 -22.20 19.91
N THR A 335 7.65 -21.25 20.30
CA THR A 335 7.45 -20.00 19.56
C THR A 335 8.75 -19.20 19.45
N GLY A 336 9.54 -19.17 20.53
CA GLY A 336 10.88 -18.56 20.52
C GLY A 336 11.87 -19.26 19.58
N THR A 337 11.85 -20.60 19.52
CA THR A 337 12.62 -21.36 18.53
C THR A 337 12.21 -20.99 17.10
N LEU A 338 10.91 -20.94 16.81
CA LEU A 338 10.44 -20.55 15.48
C LEU A 338 10.88 -19.13 15.10
N ALA A 339 10.82 -18.17 16.04
CA ALA A 339 11.27 -16.80 15.83
C ALA A 339 12.77 -16.72 15.49
N VAL A 340 13.60 -17.46 16.22
CA VAL A 340 15.04 -17.56 15.97
C VAL A 340 15.32 -18.17 14.60
N THR A 341 14.76 -19.34 14.32
CA THR A 341 15.00 -20.06 13.06
C THR A 341 14.54 -19.25 11.86
N ARG A 342 13.38 -18.59 11.92
CA ARG A 342 12.91 -17.70 10.86
C ARG A 342 13.83 -16.49 10.69
N THR A 343 14.27 -15.86 11.77
CA THR A 343 15.22 -14.72 11.70
C THR A 343 16.51 -15.12 10.99
N LEU A 344 17.08 -16.28 11.33
CA LEU A 344 18.30 -16.79 10.70
C LEU A 344 18.10 -17.19 9.24
N ALA A 345 16.88 -17.55 8.84
CA ALA A 345 16.57 -17.89 7.44
C ALA A 345 16.30 -16.67 6.56
N THR A 346 15.76 -15.58 7.10
CA THR A 346 15.25 -14.44 6.30
C THR A 346 16.13 -13.19 6.33
N GLU A 347 16.88 -12.95 7.41
CA GLU A 347 17.76 -11.78 7.50
C GLU A 347 18.97 -11.91 6.56
N PRO A 348 19.59 -10.80 6.10
CA PRO A 348 20.83 -10.88 5.34
C PRO A 348 21.99 -11.39 6.21
N PRO A 349 23.04 -11.99 5.61
CA PRO A 349 24.09 -12.70 6.35
C PRO A 349 24.74 -11.91 7.49
N GLU A 350 24.97 -10.61 7.30
CA GLU A 350 25.54 -9.74 8.33
C GLU A 350 24.62 -9.60 9.55
N ARG A 351 23.30 -9.55 9.34
CA ARG A 351 22.31 -9.41 10.40
C ARG A 351 22.03 -10.76 11.07
N GLN A 352 22.09 -11.87 10.35
CA GLN A 352 22.10 -13.21 10.94
C GLN A 352 23.26 -13.38 11.93
N ALA A 353 24.47 -13.00 11.50
CA ALA A 353 25.68 -13.09 12.32
C ALA A 353 25.58 -12.20 13.57
N LEU A 354 25.15 -10.94 13.40
CA LEU A 354 24.92 -10.01 14.51
C LEU A 354 23.93 -10.58 15.53
N PHE A 355 22.77 -11.07 15.06
CA PHE A 355 21.71 -11.62 15.90
C PHE A 355 22.19 -12.86 16.67
N ALA A 356 22.81 -13.81 15.98
CA ALA A 356 23.31 -15.04 16.59
C ALA A 356 24.41 -14.76 17.61
N PHE A 357 25.40 -13.95 17.24
CA PHE A 357 26.54 -13.63 18.11
C PHE A 357 26.14 -12.82 19.35
N ALA A 358 25.11 -11.99 19.23
CA ALA A 358 24.56 -11.27 20.38
C ALA A 358 23.85 -12.22 21.34
N LEU A 359 22.96 -13.07 20.82
CA LEU A 359 21.98 -13.81 21.61
C LEU A 359 22.51 -15.12 22.17
N TYR A 360 23.33 -15.86 21.41
CA TYR A 360 23.79 -17.20 21.77
C TYR A 360 24.42 -17.29 23.17
N PRO A 361 25.35 -16.41 23.58
CA PRO A 361 25.96 -16.50 24.92
C PRO A 361 24.95 -16.44 26.05
N ALA A 362 23.92 -15.58 25.93
CA ALA A 362 22.89 -15.44 26.94
C ALA A 362 21.97 -16.66 27.04
N THR A 363 21.79 -17.41 25.95
CA THR A 363 21.00 -18.65 25.99
C THR A 363 21.69 -19.77 26.78
N LEU A 364 23.02 -19.73 26.90
CA LEU A 364 23.78 -20.70 27.68
C LEU A 364 23.77 -20.40 29.19
N GLU A 365 23.54 -19.14 29.56
CA GLU A 365 23.49 -18.69 30.96
C GLU A 365 22.13 -18.99 31.64
N CYS A 366 21.12 -19.46 30.90
CA CYS A 366 19.77 -19.68 31.40
C CYS A 366 19.32 -21.13 31.26
N ALA A 367 18.97 -21.78 32.38
CA ALA A 367 18.46 -23.16 32.37
C ALA A 367 17.06 -23.31 31.74
N HIS A 368 16.19 -22.29 31.90
CA HIS A 368 14.83 -22.25 31.37
C HIS A 368 14.62 -20.96 30.54
N GLY A 369 15.25 -20.91 29.38
CA GLY A 369 15.26 -19.73 28.52
C GLY A 369 14.02 -19.57 27.62
N PRO A 370 13.88 -18.40 26.98
CA PRO A 370 12.79 -18.08 26.04
C PRO A 370 12.86 -18.85 24.71
N ILE A 371 13.87 -19.71 24.52
CA ILE A 371 14.18 -20.38 23.27
C ILE A 371 14.42 -21.86 23.56
N GLY A 372 13.71 -22.74 22.86
CA GLY A 372 13.92 -24.19 22.90
C GLY A 372 15.30 -24.63 22.39
N ARG A 373 15.64 -25.90 22.65
CA ARG A 373 16.98 -26.48 22.37
C ARG A 373 17.38 -26.41 20.90
N GLU A 374 16.43 -26.58 19.99
CA GLU A 374 16.67 -26.49 18.54
C GLU A 374 17.08 -25.07 18.13
N GLY A 375 16.38 -24.04 18.61
CA GLY A 375 16.74 -22.65 18.33
C GLY A 375 18.12 -22.29 18.89
N ILE A 376 18.47 -22.80 20.08
CA ILE A 376 19.81 -22.62 20.66
C ILE A 376 20.88 -23.27 19.78
N ASN A 377 20.62 -24.45 19.24
CA ASN A 377 21.54 -25.15 18.33
C ASN A 377 21.76 -24.36 17.03
N GLU A 378 20.69 -23.83 16.42
CA GLU A 378 20.82 -22.99 15.21
C GLU A 378 21.62 -21.71 15.48
N LEU A 379 21.42 -21.05 16.62
CA LEU A 379 22.25 -19.92 17.05
C LEU A 379 23.71 -20.34 17.20
N GLY A 380 23.96 -21.50 17.81
CA GLY A 380 25.30 -22.05 18.03
C GLY A 380 26.05 -22.32 16.73
N LYS A 381 25.39 -22.88 15.71
CA LYS A 381 25.99 -23.14 14.39
C LYS A 381 26.48 -21.88 13.68
N VAL A 382 25.76 -20.77 13.84
CA VAL A 382 26.19 -19.47 13.29
C VAL A 382 27.28 -18.86 14.17
N CYS A 383 27.10 -18.89 15.49
CA CYS A 383 28.03 -18.30 16.45
C CYS A 383 29.41 -18.98 16.45
N SER A 384 29.49 -20.29 16.25
CA SER A 384 30.77 -21.02 16.24
C SER A 384 31.70 -20.53 15.12
N LYS A 385 31.13 -20.25 13.94
CA LYS A 385 31.87 -19.67 12.80
C LYS A 385 32.41 -18.27 13.08
N ILE A 386 31.79 -17.55 14.02
CA ILE A 386 32.21 -16.19 14.41
C ILE A 386 33.30 -16.25 15.47
N VAL A 387 33.28 -17.24 16.36
CA VAL A 387 34.25 -17.37 17.45
C VAL A 387 35.55 -18.00 16.96
N ASP A 388 35.46 -19.05 16.15
CA ASP A 388 36.62 -19.77 15.61
C ASP A 388 36.92 -19.28 14.19
N ILE A 389 37.75 -18.23 14.08
CA ILE A 389 38.19 -17.67 12.79
C ILE A 389 39.65 -18.05 12.56
N ASP A 390 39.90 -18.99 11.65
CA ASP A 390 41.23 -19.43 11.21
C ASP A 390 41.30 -19.39 9.67
N GLU A 391 41.14 -18.19 9.09
CA GLU A 391 41.04 -18.00 7.64
C GLU A 391 41.93 -16.84 7.13
N GLU A 392 42.42 -16.97 5.90
CA GLU A 392 43.27 -15.97 5.22
C GLU A 392 42.42 -14.98 4.40
N ILE A 393 42.77 -13.68 4.46
CA ILE A 393 42.10 -12.63 3.69
C ILE A 393 42.93 -12.29 2.44
N SER A 394 42.34 -12.45 1.24
CA SER A 394 42.98 -12.09 -0.04
C SER A 394 42.33 -10.86 -0.69
N TRP A 395 43.11 -9.92 -1.24
CA TRP A 395 42.59 -8.82 -2.07
C TRP A 395 43.51 -8.46 -3.23
N GLN A 396 42.95 -7.81 -4.25
CA GLN A 396 43.70 -7.33 -5.41
C GLN A 396 44.18 -5.89 -5.21
N GLU A 397 45.45 -5.65 -5.48
CA GLU A 397 46.05 -4.32 -5.49
C GLU A 397 46.04 -3.76 -6.92
N ARG A 398 45.90 -2.43 -7.07
CA ARG A 398 46.12 -1.79 -8.37
C ARG A 398 47.59 -1.96 -8.75
N SER A 399 47.87 -2.12 -10.04
CA SER A 399 49.22 -2.35 -10.57
C SER A 399 50.28 -1.30 -10.19
N ALA A 400 49.88 -0.12 -9.71
CA ALA A 400 50.75 0.96 -9.24
C ALA A 400 50.84 1.08 -7.70
N SER A 401 50.32 0.11 -6.94
CA SER A 401 50.22 0.15 -5.47
C SER A 401 50.75 -1.15 -4.87
N SER A 402 51.50 -1.08 -3.77
CA SER A 402 51.91 -2.26 -2.99
C SER A 402 51.68 -2.06 -1.49
N GLY A 403 51.24 -3.09 -0.78
CA GLY A 403 51.05 -3.06 0.68
C GLY A 403 49.81 -2.29 1.15
N THR A 404 48.80 -2.20 0.31
CA THR A 404 47.48 -1.65 0.63
C THR A 404 46.75 -2.54 1.64
N LYS A 405 45.72 -2.03 2.32
CA LYS A 405 44.84 -2.86 3.17
C LYS A 405 43.55 -3.11 2.44
N HIS A 406 42.91 -4.26 2.70
CA HIS A 406 41.58 -4.55 2.20
C HIS A 406 40.66 -3.32 2.39
N PRO A 407 39.94 -2.84 1.36
CA PRO A 407 39.17 -1.59 1.43
C PRO A 407 38.16 -1.58 2.58
N GLN A 408 37.49 -2.72 2.80
CA GLN A 408 36.57 -2.91 3.91
C GLN A 408 37.29 -2.94 5.27
N HIS A 409 38.52 -3.47 5.36
CA HIS A 409 39.30 -3.45 6.61
C HIS A 409 39.61 -2.01 7.06
N ALA A 410 39.93 -1.11 6.12
CA ALA A 410 40.16 0.30 6.43
C ALA A 410 38.88 0.98 6.98
N LEU A 411 37.73 0.70 6.37
CA LEU A 411 36.44 1.22 6.81
C LEU A 411 36.06 0.70 8.22
N LEU A 412 36.21 -0.61 8.45
CA LEU A 412 35.92 -1.24 9.76
C LEU A 412 36.88 -0.74 10.85
N SER A 413 38.16 -0.54 10.50
CA SER A 413 39.18 -0.03 11.44
C SER A 413 38.81 1.35 12.01
N HIS A 414 38.21 2.23 11.19
CA HIS A 414 37.77 3.55 11.64
C HIS A 414 36.76 3.46 12.80
N THR A 415 35.78 2.56 12.69
CA THR A 415 34.81 2.28 13.75
C THR A 415 35.49 1.67 14.98
N LEU A 416 36.37 0.67 14.80
CA LEU A 416 37.01 -0.04 15.91
C LEU A 416 37.91 0.85 16.79
N ILE A 417 38.57 1.86 16.21
CA ILE A 417 39.45 2.79 16.95
C ILE A 417 38.64 3.61 17.97
N GLN A 418 37.37 3.88 17.71
CA GLN A 418 36.49 4.65 18.60
C GLN A 418 35.99 3.83 19.79
N LEU A 419 36.11 2.50 19.74
CA LEU A 419 35.60 1.58 20.74
C LEU A 419 36.67 1.21 21.78
N LYS A 420 36.24 0.81 22.98
CA LYS A 420 37.14 0.42 24.08
C LYS A 420 36.67 -0.85 24.80
N GLY A 421 37.62 -1.57 25.38
CA GLY A 421 37.42 -2.76 26.22
C GLY A 421 36.58 -3.86 25.54
N LYS A 422 35.74 -4.53 26.33
CA LYS A 422 34.89 -5.65 25.86
C LYS A 422 33.99 -5.31 24.67
N ARG A 423 33.63 -4.04 24.46
CA ARG A 423 32.81 -3.61 23.30
C ARG A 423 33.64 -3.68 22.02
N ARG A 424 34.88 -3.19 22.07
CA ARG A 424 35.83 -3.28 20.95
C ARG A 424 36.13 -4.73 20.61
N GLU A 425 36.43 -5.57 21.60
CA GLU A 425 36.74 -7.00 21.38
C GLU A 425 35.61 -7.72 20.60
N ARG A 426 34.35 -7.60 21.04
CA ARG A 426 33.22 -8.21 20.33
C ARG A 426 33.02 -7.64 18.94
N ALA A 427 33.13 -6.31 18.77
CA ALA A 427 33.00 -5.68 17.47
C ALA A 427 34.12 -6.14 16.51
N THR A 428 35.35 -6.26 17.00
CA THR A 428 36.48 -6.79 16.24
C THR A 428 36.22 -8.22 15.77
N GLN A 429 35.73 -9.10 16.66
CA GLN A 429 35.41 -10.48 16.30
C GLN A 429 34.36 -10.54 15.18
N LEU A 430 33.24 -9.85 15.35
CA LEU A 430 32.17 -9.83 14.36
C LEU A 430 32.65 -9.24 13.03
N PHE A 431 33.43 -8.16 13.06
CA PHE A 431 33.96 -7.53 11.86
C PHE A 431 34.98 -8.39 11.12
N HIS A 432 35.82 -9.13 11.83
CA HIS A 432 36.73 -10.08 11.20
C HIS A 432 35.97 -11.21 10.50
N TYR A 433 34.93 -11.77 11.16
CA TYR A 433 34.08 -12.79 10.55
C TYR A 433 33.46 -12.30 9.23
N LEU A 434 32.89 -11.10 9.25
CA LEU A 434 32.26 -10.52 8.05
C LEU A 434 33.28 -10.25 6.94
N LEU A 435 34.48 -9.80 7.30
CA LEU A 435 35.55 -9.54 6.35
C LEU A 435 36.06 -10.83 5.68
N VAL A 436 36.25 -11.88 6.47
CA VAL A 436 36.71 -13.20 5.99
C VAL A 436 35.68 -13.84 5.05
N ASN A 437 34.39 -13.67 5.32
CA ASN A 437 33.31 -14.24 4.51
C ASN A 437 32.86 -13.33 3.35
N ASP A 438 33.62 -12.28 3.02
CA ASP A 438 33.32 -11.30 1.98
C ASP A 438 31.93 -10.62 2.13
N ILE A 439 31.46 -10.47 3.38
CA ILE A 439 30.17 -9.85 3.69
C ILE A 439 30.37 -8.35 3.88
N THR A 440 29.92 -7.56 2.90
CA THR A 440 30.11 -6.10 2.89
C THR A 440 29.08 -5.35 3.73
N ILE A 441 29.54 -4.49 4.66
CA ILE A 441 28.67 -3.55 5.39
C ILE A 441 28.88 -2.11 4.88
N LYS A 442 27.80 -1.45 4.45
CA LYS A 442 27.83 -0.05 3.96
C LYS A 442 28.07 0.99 5.05
N LYS A 443 27.56 0.77 6.28
CA LYS A 443 27.63 1.72 7.41
C LYS A 443 28.09 1.02 8.70
N PRO A 444 29.39 0.76 8.89
CA PRO A 444 29.90 0.03 10.05
C PRO A 444 29.56 0.64 11.41
N ASP A 445 29.58 1.98 11.54
CA ASP A 445 29.22 2.65 12.80
C ASP A 445 27.76 2.38 13.21
N ALA A 446 26.83 2.38 12.24
CA ALA A 446 25.42 2.11 12.48
C ALA A 446 25.19 0.63 12.84
N PHE A 447 25.87 -0.27 12.13
CA PHE A 447 25.80 -1.71 12.38
C PHE A 447 26.38 -2.08 13.76
N GLU A 448 27.52 -1.52 14.14
CA GLU A 448 28.10 -1.75 15.47
C GLU A 448 27.21 -1.17 16.58
N LYS A 449 26.60 0.00 16.35
CA LYS A 449 25.66 0.59 17.30
C LYS A 449 24.46 -0.31 17.53
N GLU A 450 23.89 -0.89 16.47
CA GLU A 450 22.78 -1.85 16.55
C GLU A 450 23.21 -3.12 17.32
N PHE A 451 24.40 -3.66 17.02
CA PHE A 451 24.95 -4.81 17.75
C PHE A 451 25.12 -4.52 19.25
N ASN A 452 25.69 -3.37 19.60
CA ASN A 452 25.87 -3.00 21.01
C ASN A 452 24.53 -2.76 21.73
N GLN A 453 23.51 -2.26 21.03
CA GLN A 453 22.15 -2.13 21.56
C GLN A 453 21.52 -3.51 21.84
N CYS A 454 21.75 -4.51 20.99
CA CYS A 454 21.36 -5.90 21.24
C CYS A 454 22.00 -6.43 22.54
N ILE A 455 23.32 -6.27 22.68
CA ILE A 455 24.04 -6.69 23.90
C ILE A 455 23.52 -5.98 25.16
N THR A 456 23.18 -4.69 25.04
CA THR A 456 22.66 -3.90 26.15
C THR A 456 21.28 -4.39 26.58
N ALA A 457 20.40 -4.71 25.61
CA ALA A 457 19.09 -5.28 25.89
C ALA A 457 19.21 -6.63 26.62
N ILE A 458 20.08 -7.52 26.13
CA ILE A 458 20.33 -8.84 26.73
C ILE A 458 20.86 -8.72 28.17
N ARG A 459 21.83 -7.83 28.39
CA ARG A 459 22.40 -7.61 29.73
C ARG A 459 21.38 -7.03 30.70
N SER A 460 20.45 -6.22 30.23
CA SER A 460 19.34 -5.75 31.05
C SER A 460 18.50 -6.93 31.51
N TRP A 461 18.06 -7.76 30.55
CA TRP A 461 17.25 -8.95 30.82
C TRP A 461 17.94 -9.93 31.79
N LEU A 462 19.23 -10.24 31.59
CA LEU A 462 19.99 -11.15 32.47
C LEU A 462 20.08 -10.64 33.92
N ARG A 463 20.10 -9.33 34.14
CA ARG A 463 20.10 -8.76 35.51
C ARG A 463 18.75 -8.90 36.21
N ASP A 464 17.67 -8.95 35.43
CA ASP A 464 16.32 -9.07 35.93
C ASP A 464 15.93 -10.54 36.21
N GLN A 465 16.75 -11.50 35.76
CA GLN A 465 16.57 -12.91 36.05
C GLN A 465 17.02 -13.24 37.50
N PRO A 466 16.26 -14.07 38.24
CA PRO A 466 16.69 -14.51 39.56
C PRO A 466 18.03 -15.24 39.44
N ALA A 467 18.99 -14.85 40.28
CA ALA A 467 20.26 -15.58 40.37
C ALA A 467 19.94 -17.02 40.79
N HIS A 468 20.24 -17.98 39.89
CA HIS A 468 20.16 -19.40 40.18
C HIS A 468 21.36 -19.85 41.00
#